data_AF-A0A367LVC6-F1
#
_entry.id   AF-A0A367LVC6-F1
#
_cell.length_a   1.000
_cell.length_b   1.000
_cell.length_c   1.000
_cell.angle_alpha   90.00
_cell.angle_beta   90.00
_cell.angle_gamma   90.00
#
_symmetry.space_group_name_H-M   'P 1'
#
loop_
_entity.id
_entity.type
_entity.pdbx_description
1 polymer ?
#
loop_
_entity_poly.entity_id
_entity_poly.type
_entity_poly.pdbx_seq_one_letter_code
_entity_poly.pdbx_strand_id
1 'polypeptide(L)'
;AAIGCTRESEAQRRGKWAILTNSQDRTVTFRTGMDGAIPLPGWVIPVADALLAGREIGGRVSAVAGRVITLDRDTQAKAGDRLLLNLPSGKAEARTVQSVAGRAVTVT
;
A
#
# COMPACT_ATOMS: atom_id res chain seq x y z
N ALA A 1 3.37 9.40 -30.52
CA ALA A 1 3.10 8.62 -31.73
C ALA A 1 3.70 7.22 -31.56
N ALA A 2 2.94 6.15 -31.81
CA ALA A 2 3.48 4.79 -31.82
C ALA A 2 3.98 4.49 -33.24
N ILE A 3 5.30 4.46 -33.44
CA ILE A 3 5.91 4.12 -34.73
C ILE A 3 6.06 2.58 -34.77
N GLY A 4 5.57 1.93 -35.82
CA GLY A 4 5.68 0.47 -36.01
C GLY A 4 4.42 -0.35 -35.68
N CYS A 5 3.24 0.26 -35.51
CA CYS A 5 1.99 -0.47 -35.35
C CYS A 5 1.42 -0.90 -36.72
N THR A 6 0.97 -2.16 -36.83
CA THR A 6 0.40 -2.71 -38.08
C THR A 6 -1.13 -2.57 -38.16
N ARG A 7 -1.78 -2.14 -37.07
CA ARG A 7 -3.23 -1.90 -36.99
C ARG A 7 -3.54 -0.62 -36.23
N GLU A 8 -4.60 0.07 -36.66
CA GLU A 8 -5.09 1.29 -36.00
C GLU A 8 -5.49 1.03 -34.54
N SER A 9 -6.14 -0.10 -34.27
CA SER A 9 -6.54 -0.51 -32.91
C SER A 9 -5.35 -0.69 -31.97
N GLU A 10 -4.20 -1.12 -32.48
CA GLU A 10 -2.97 -1.23 -31.71
C GLU A 10 -2.41 0.15 -31.38
N ALA A 11 -2.34 1.04 -32.38
CA ALA A 11 -1.87 2.41 -32.20
C ALA A 11 -2.72 3.17 -31.17
N GLN A 12 -4.05 3.01 -31.23
CA GLN A 12 -4.97 3.60 -30.26
C GLN A 12 -4.74 3.06 -28.84
N ARG A 13 -4.58 1.74 -28.68
CA ARG A 13 -4.32 1.13 -27.36
C ARG A 13 -2.98 1.56 -26.78
N ARG A 14 -1.92 1.59 -27.60
CA ARG A 14 -0.58 2.03 -27.20
C ARG A 14 -0.57 3.52 -26.85
N GLY A 15 -1.24 4.36 -27.63
CA GLY A 15 -1.39 5.78 -27.36
C GLY A 15 -2.13 6.05 -26.05
N LYS A 16 -3.27 5.40 -25.83
CA LYS A 16 -4.02 5.49 -24.57
C LYS A 16 -3.20 5.04 -23.37
N TRP A 17 -2.49 3.92 -23.50
CA TRP A 17 -1.62 3.42 -22.43
C TRP A 17 -0.46 4.39 -22.13
N ALA A 18 0.19 4.94 -23.15
CA ALA A 18 1.27 5.92 -22.96
C ALA A 18 0.81 7.19 -22.23
N ILE A 19 -0.40 7.68 -22.54
CA ILE A 19 -1.00 8.83 -21.85
C ILE A 19 -1.36 8.47 -20.41
N LEU A 20 -1.98 7.31 -20.19
CA LEU A 20 -2.37 6.83 -18.86
C LEU A 20 -1.14 6.68 -17.95
N THR A 21 -0.08 6.02 -18.45
CA THR A 21 1.15 5.80 -17.67
C THR A 21 1.82 7.11 -17.31
N ASN A 22 1.85 8.10 -18.20
CA ASN A 22 2.40 9.42 -17.91
C ASN A 22 1.56 10.17 -16.85
N SER A 23 0.23 10.13 -16.98
CA SER A 23 -0.67 10.73 -15.98
C SER A 23 -0.57 10.11 -14.59
N GLN A 24 -0.05 8.88 -14.50
CA GLN A 24 0.07 8.11 -13.27
C GLN A 24 1.52 7.98 -12.78
N ASP A 25 2.44 8.71 -13.41
CA ASP A 25 3.84 8.75 -13.04
C ASP A 25 4.01 9.63 -11.79
N ARG A 26 4.04 8.99 -10.63
CA ARG A 26 4.30 9.65 -9.35
C ARG A 26 5.49 8.98 -8.67
N THR A 27 6.53 9.76 -8.43
CA THR A 27 7.66 9.31 -7.64
C THR A 27 7.35 9.45 -6.15
N VAL A 28 7.61 8.38 -5.38
CA VAL A 28 7.53 8.38 -3.92
C VAL A 28 8.91 8.11 -3.34
N THR A 29 9.36 8.98 -2.43
CA THR A 29 10.61 8.78 -1.69
C THR A 29 10.27 8.33 -0.28
N PHE A 30 10.69 7.13 0.09
CA PHE A 30 10.52 6.58 1.44
C PHE A 30 11.86 6.10 1.98
N ARG A 31 12.02 6.16 3.30
CA ARG A 31 13.17 5.58 3.99
C ARG A 31 12.74 4.26 4.59
N THR A 32 13.45 3.20 4.27
CA THR A 32 13.28 1.91 4.94
C THR A 32 14.08 1.91 6.25
N GLY A 33 13.49 1.37 7.31
CA GLY A 33 14.21 1.13 8.58
C GLY A 33 15.01 -0.18 8.52
N MET A 34 15.71 -0.50 9.60
CA MET A 34 16.48 -1.75 9.73
C MET A 34 15.58 -3.01 9.69
N ASP A 35 14.28 -2.86 9.97
CA ASP A 35 13.26 -3.90 9.84
C ASP A 35 12.64 -4.00 8.44
N GLY A 36 12.94 -3.06 7.55
CA GLY A 36 12.28 -2.96 6.25
C GLY A 36 13.09 -3.61 5.14
N ALA A 37 12.54 -4.68 4.55
CA ALA A 37 13.14 -5.34 3.40
C ALA A 37 13.36 -4.34 2.26
N ILE A 38 14.62 -4.20 1.81
CA ILE A 38 14.96 -3.35 0.66
C ILE A 38 14.39 -4.03 -0.59
N PRO A 39 13.40 -3.44 -1.28
CA PRO A 39 12.84 -4.03 -2.48
C PRO A 39 13.89 -4.03 -3.58
N LEU A 40 14.02 -5.16 -4.28
CA LEU A 40 14.86 -5.25 -5.47
C LEU A 40 14.12 -4.63 -6.67
N PRO A 41 14.85 -4.13 -7.68
CA PRO A 41 14.25 -3.65 -8.92
C PRO A 41 13.30 -4.70 -9.53
N GLY A 42 12.09 -4.27 -9.91
CA GLY A 42 11.03 -5.14 -10.45
C GLY A 42 10.00 -5.62 -9.42
N TRP A 43 10.18 -5.31 -8.13
CA TRP A 43 9.19 -5.65 -7.10
C TRP A 43 8.02 -4.65 -7.09
N VAL A 44 6.80 -5.16 -7.02
CA VAL A 44 5.59 -4.36 -6.80
C VAL A 44 5.36 -4.27 -5.30
N ILE A 45 5.51 -3.07 -4.74
CA ILE A 45 5.34 -2.81 -3.30
C ILE A 45 4.09 -1.96 -3.05
N PRO A 46 3.27 -2.31 -2.04
CA PRO A 46 2.23 -1.41 -1.57
C PRO A 46 2.85 -0.30 -0.72
N VAL A 47 2.57 0.95 -1.06
CA VAL A 47 3.04 2.13 -0.30
C VAL A 47 1.86 2.77 0.42
N ALA A 48 1.99 2.95 1.73
CA ALA A 48 1.00 3.63 2.56
C ALA A 48 1.15 5.17 2.42
N ASP A 49 0.63 5.72 1.33
CA ASP A 49 0.70 7.16 1.02
C ASP A 49 -0.45 7.95 1.66
N ALA A 50 -0.12 8.78 2.65
CA ALA A 50 -1.10 9.60 3.37
C ALA A 50 -1.74 10.71 2.52
N LEU A 51 -1.04 11.25 1.52
CA LEU A 51 -1.56 12.31 0.64
C LEU A 51 -2.61 11.75 -0.32
N LEU A 52 -2.40 10.53 -0.83
CA LEU A 52 -3.37 9.87 -1.70
C LEU A 52 -4.59 9.36 -0.91
N ALA A 53 -4.35 8.83 0.29
CA ALA A 53 -5.42 8.28 1.12
C ALA A 53 -6.28 9.35 1.81
N GLY A 54 -5.81 10.61 1.86
CA GLY A 54 -6.47 11.70 2.60
C GLY A 54 -6.51 11.50 4.12
N ARG A 55 -5.85 10.45 4.61
CA ARG A 55 -5.70 10.07 6.02
C ARG A 55 -4.36 9.38 6.20
N GLU A 56 -3.78 9.48 7.39
CA GLU A 56 -2.57 8.72 7.70
C GLU A 56 -2.91 7.22 7.77
N ILE A 57 -2.42 6.48 6.78
CA ILE A 57 -2.63 5.02 6.63
C ILE A 57 -1.40 4.19 7.03
N GLY A 58 -0.31 4.83 7.45
CA GLY A 58 0.93 4.17 7.88
C GLY A 58 1.19 4.35 9.38
N GLY A 59 1.90 3.41 10.00
CA GLY A 59 2.28 3.45 11.40
C GLY A 59 3.14 2.24 11.81
N ARG A 60 3.58 2.22 13.07
CA ARG A 60 4.25 1.06 13.67
C ARG A 60 3.30 0.36 14.64
N VAL A 61 3.44 -0.97 14.73
CA VAL A 61 2.74 -1.75 15.75
C VAL A 61 3.49 -1.59 17.07
N SER A 62 2.81 -1.10 18.10
CA SER A 62 3.38 -0.90 19.44
C SER A 62 3.35 -2.18 20.27
N ALA A 63 2.25 -2.93 20.22
CA ALA A 63 2.12 -4.23 20.87
C ALA A 63 1.03 -5.07 20.20
N VAL A 64 1.19 -6.39 20.25
CA VAL A 64 0.22 -7.36 19.74
C VAL A 64 -0.24 -8.26 20.88
N ALA A 65 -1.55 -8.30 21.12
CA ALA A 65 -2.20 -9.19 22.06
C ALA A 65 -3.16 -10.12 21.29
N GLY A 66 -2.60 -11.18 20.68
CA GLY A 66 -3.36 -12.13 19.88
C GLY A 66 -4.03 -11.47 18.67
N ARG A 67 -5.34 -11.25 18.73
CA ARG A 67 -6.15 -10.62 17.67
C ARG A 67 -6.25 -9.10 17.81
N VAL A 68 -5.76 -8.54 18.92
CA VAL A 68 -5.78 -7.10 19.20
C VAL A 68 -4.40 -6.52 18.93
N ILE A 69 -4.32 -5.57 18.01
CA ILE A 69 -3.10 -4.92 17.59
C ILE A 69 -3.18 -3.48 18.06
N THR A 70 -2.24 -3.09 18.92
CA THR A 70 -2.11 -1.70 19.36
C THR A 70 -1.13 -0.97 18.46
N LEU A 71 -1.60 0.11 17.86
CA LEU A 71 -0.81 0.95 16.96
C LEU A 71 -0.19 2.11 17.75
N ASP A 72 0.94 2.62 17.26
CA ASP A 72 1.68 3.71 17.89
C ASP A 72 0.92 5.04 17.91
N ARG A 73 -0.12 5.17 17.09
CA ARG A 73 -0.95 6.38 16.94
C ARG A 73 -2.44 6.08 16.82
N ASP A 74 -3.25 7.10 17.08
CA ASP A 74 -4.70 7.04 16.91
C ASP A 74 -5.05 6.83 15.44
N THR A 75 -5.77 5.75 15.16
CA THR A 75 -6.08 5.38 13.78
C THR A 75 -7.45 5.86 13.36
N GLN A 76 -7.53 6.33 12.12
CA GLN A 76 -8.80 6.57 11.43
C GLN A 76 -9.24 5.36 10.59
N ALA A 77 -8.74 4.17 10.94
CA ALA A 77 -9.15 2.92 10.32
C ALA A 77 -10.61 2.62 10.71
N LYS A 78 -11.41 2.10 9.78
CA LYS A 78 -12.80 1.70 10.04
C LYS A 78 -12.94 0.18 10.00
N ALA A 79 -13.98 -0.33 10.65
CA ALA A 79 -14.37 -1.73 10.49
C ALA A 79 -14.61 -2.04 9.01
N GLY A 80 -14.00 -3.13 8.51
CA GLY A 80 -14.00 -3.50 7.10
C GLY A 80 -12.77 -3.07 6.30
N ASP A 81 -11.91 -2.20 6.84
CA ASP A 81 -10.62 -1.88 6.19
C ASP A 81 -9.68 -3.10 6.20
N ARG A 82 -8.78 -3.19 5.21
CA ARG A 82 -7.69 -4.18 5.22
C ARG A 82 -6.44 -3.58 5.84
N LEU A 83 -5.99 -4.18 6.94
CA LEU A 83 -4.69 -3.88 7.54
C LEU A 83 -3.63 -4.81 6.98
N LEU A 84 -2.58 -4.23 6.39
CA LEU A 84 -1.36 -4.95 6.03
C LEU A 84 -0.36 -4.83 7.17
N LEU A 85 0.13 -5.98 7.65
CA LEU A 85 1.03 -6.07 8.79
C LEU A 85 2.22 -6.97 8.44
N ASN A 86 3.40 -6.58 8.88
CA ASN A 86 4.58 -7.44 8.83
C ASN A 86 4.60 -8.31 10.08
N LEU A 87 4.48 -9.62 9.91
CA LEU A 87 4.59 -10.58 10.99
C LEU A 87 6.06 -10.69 11.46
N PRO A 88 6.30 -11.18 12.69
CA PRO A 88 7.66 -11.50 13.17
C PRO A 88 8.39 -12.52 12.28
N SER A 89 7.66 -13.29 11.48
CA SER A 89 8.20 -14.21 10.47
C SER A 89 8.73 -13.52 9.20
N GLY A 90 8.69 -12.19 9.13
CA GLY A 90 9.13 -11.40 7.99
C GLY A 90 8.15 -11.40 6.81
N LYS A 91 6.98 -12.03 6.94
CA LYS A 91 5.94 -12.04 5.91
C LYS A 91 4.96 -10.89 6.14
N ALA A 92 4.63 -10.18 5.07
CA ALA A 92 3.52 -9.23 5.06
C ALA A 92 2.20 -9.99 4.85
N GLU A 93 1.26 -9.86 5.77
CA GLU A 93 -0.07 -10.44 5.65
C GLU A 93 -1.15 -9.37 5.79
N ALA A 94 -2.19 -9.47 4.95
CA ALA A 94 -3.34 -8.60 5.03
C ALA A 94 -4.46 -9.28 5.82
N ARG A 95 -4.96 -8.61 6.86
CA ARG A 95 -6.09 -9.05 7.68
C ARG A 95 -7.19 -8.01 7.67
N THR A 96 -8.44 -8.45 7.79
CA THR A 96 -9.60 -7.55 7.81
C THR A 96 -9.84 -7.05 9.22
N VAL A 97 -10.01 -5.74 9.36
CA VAL A 97 -10.36 -5.09 10.61
C VAL A 97 -11.80 -5.39 10.98
N GLN A 98 -12.01 -6.02 12.13
CA GLN A 98 -13.35 -6.22 12.71
C GLN A 98 -13.84 -4.95 13.41
N SER A 99 -12.99 -4.38 14.26
CA SER A 99 -13.35 -3.22 15.08
C SER A 99 -12.10 -2.41 15.42
N VAL A 100 -12.31 -1.10 15.60
CA VAL A 100 -11.28 -0.15 16.00
C VAL A 100 -11.76 0.56 17.26
N ALA A 101 -10.98 0.42 18.34
CA ALA A 101 -11.17 1.11 19.60
C ALA A 101 -9.97 2.04 19.83
N GLY A 102 -10.01 3.22 19.22
CA GLY A 102 -8.92 4.21 19.25
C GLY A 102 -7.62 3.68 18.66
N ARG A 103 -6.70 3.24 19.54
CA ARG A 103 -5.38 2.69 19.18
C ARG A 103 -5.37 1.17 19.07
N ALA A 104 -6.41 0.50 19.55
CA ALA A 104 -6.53 -0.95 19.51
C ALA A 104 -7.38 -1.38 18.31
N VAL A 105 -6.79 -2.11 17.38
CA VAL A 105 -7.47 -2.67 16.22
C VAL A 105 -7.62 -4.18 16.37
N THR A 106 -8.85 -4.66 16.30
CA THR A 106 -9.15 -6.10 16.34
C THR A 106 -9.26 -6.63 14.91
N VAL A 107 -8.52 -7.68 14.58
CA VAL A 107 -8.49 -8.30 13.25
C VAL A 107 -9.07 -9.71 13.26
N THR A 108 -9.74 -10.09 12.15
CA THR A 108 -10.25 -11.46 11.94
C THR A 108 -9.26 -12.35 11.23
#